data_AF-A0A9D6IKA9-F1
#
_entry.id   AF-A0A9D6IKA9-F1
#
_cell.length_a   1.000
_cell.length_b   1.000
_cell.length_c   1.000
_cell.angle_alpha   90.00
_cell.angle_beta   90.00
_cell.angle_gamma   90.00
#
_symmetry.space_group_name_H-M   'P 1'
#
loop_
_entity.id
_entity.type
_entity.pdbx_description
1 polymer ?
#
loop_
_entity_poly.entity_id
_entity_poly.type
_entity_poly.pdbx_seq_one_letter_code
_entity_poly.pdbx_strand_id
1 'polypeptide(L)'
;MAGKEVFGACVDYAQLIKIYGNPPEPDTRYAPGKCIGCKEERIVGSPDPMHISTSFIEQQNLSVRMAMRRYTRLANAFSRKIENHAAAVALNYFANNFVKIHRTLRTSPAMAAGITDRLWEVSDLVALWEAEERREERAIA
;
A
#
# COMPACT_ATOMS: atom_id res chain seq x y z
N MET A 1 -0.54 22.34 3.16
CA MET A 1 -1.44 21.16 3.09
C MET A 1 -1.35 20.64 1.66
N ALA A 2 -0.61 19.56 1.44
CA ALA A 2 0.00 19.25 0.13
C ALA A 2 -0.98 19.11 -1.06
N GLY A 3 -2.24 18.70 -0.85
CA GLY A 3 -3.18 18.44 -1.95
C GLY A 3 -3.47 19.68 -2.83
N LYS A 4 -3.81 20.81 -2.20
CA LYS A 4 -4.11 22.08 -2.89
C LYS A 4 -2.84 22.73 -3.47
N GLU A 5 -1.73 22.59 -2.77
CA GLU A 5 -0.42 23.14 -3.17
C GLU A 5 0.16 22.42 -4.39
N VAL A 6 -0.09 21.12 -4.53
CA VAL A 6 0.45 20.29 -5.63
C VAL A 6 -0.51 20.21 -6.82
N PHE A 7 -1.82 20.03 -6.58
CA PHE A 7 -2.79 19.75 -7.63
C PHE A 7 -3.78 20.89 -7.91
N GLY A 8 -3.66 22.02 -7.20
CA GLY A 8 -4.55 23.17 -7.38
C GLY A 8 -6.02 22.84 -7.12
N ALA A 9 -6.90 23.31 -7.99
CA ALA A 9 -8.34 23.02 -7.99
C ALA A 9 -8.74 21.91 -8.97
N CYS A 10 -7.78 21.19 -9.55
CA CYS A 10 -8.00 20.24 -10.64
C CYS A 10 -8.35 18.82 -10.16
N VAL A 11 -8.46 18.60 -8.85
CA VAL A 11 -8.75 17.30 -8.25
C VAL A 11 -9.78 17.44 -7.13
N ASP A 12 -10.64 16.43 -7.01
CA ASP A 12 -11.52 16.29 -5.86
C ASP A 12 -10.77 15.62 -4.71
N TYR A 13 -10.67 16.30 -3.57
CA TYR A 13 -9.87 15.84 -2.43
C TYR A 13 -10.56 16.11 -1.09
N ALA A 14 -10.69 15.04 -0.31
CA ALA A 14 -11.17 15.07 1.07
C ALA A 14 -10.34 14.14 1.96
N GLN A 15 -10.37 14.41 3.26
CA GLN A 15 -9.73 13.60 4.29
C GLN A 15 -10.77 13.09 5.29
N LEU A 16 -10.65 11.82 5.67
CA LEU A 16 -11.29 11.29 6.87
C LEU A 16 -10.24 11.24 7.99
N ILE A 17 -10.38 12.12 8.97
CA ILE A 17 -9.46 12.26 10.10
C ILE A 17 -10.02 11.48 11.28
N LYS A 18 -9.35 10.38 11.66
CA LYS A 18 -9.69 9.64 12.88
C LYS A 18 -9.11 10.33 14.11
N ILE A 19 -9.96 10.60 15.10
CA ILE A 19 -9.59 11.23 16.36
C ILE A 19 -9.43 10.13 17.40
N TYR A 20 -8.23 10.02 17.97
CA TYR A 20 -7.90 9.04 18.99
C TYR A 20 -7.71 9.72 20.34
N GLY A 21 -8.33 9.17 21.39
CA GLY A 21 -8.18 9.60 22.78
C GLY A 21 -7.48 8.53 23.63
N ASN A 22 -6.82 8.96 24.69
CA ASN A 22 -6.23 8.03 25.66
C ASN A 22 -7.35 7.47 26.56
N PRO A 23 -7.46 6.13 26.71
CA PRO A 23 -8.38 5.55 27.67
C PRO A 23 -7.92 5.87 29.11
N PRO A 24 -8.84 5.90 30.08
CA PRO A 24 -8.51 6.11 31.50
C PRO A 24 -7.80 4.91 32.16
N GLU A 25 -7.75 3.76 31.48
CA GLU A 25 -7.06 2.56 31.94
C GLU A 25 -5.54 2.72 31.87
N PRO A 26 -4.76 2.05 32.74
CA PRO A 26 -3.30 2.14 32.71
C PRO A 26 -2.77 1.72 31.34
N ASP A 27 -2.07 2.65 30.71
CA ASP A 27 -1.53 2.52 29.35
C ASP A 27 -0.57 1.33 29.31
N THR A 28 -1.00 0.21 28.73
CA THR A 28 -0.03 -0.83 28.37
C THR A 28 0.82 -0.24 27.25
N ARG A 29 2.15 -0.39 27.31
CA ARG A 29 3.15 0.26 26.43
C ARG A 29 2.81 0.28 24.91
N TYR A 30 1.92 -0.59 24.45
CA TYR A 30 1.54 -0.76 23.06
C TYR A 30 0.03 -0.70 22.80
N ALA A 31 -0.80 -0.28 23.77
CA ALA A 31 -2.23 -0.08 23.54
C ALA A 31 -2.42 1.06 22.54
N PRO A 32 -3.18 0.86 21.45
CA PRO A 32 -3.58 1.96 20.60
C PRO A 32 -4.56 2.87 21.38
N GLY A 33 -4.50 4.17 21.13
CA GLY A 33 -5.55 5.08 21.59
C GLY A 33 -6.92 4.62 21.11
N LYS A 34 -7.97 4.90 21.89
CA LYS A 34 -9.34 4.56 21.49
C LYS A 34 -9.79 5.55 20.42
N CYS A 35 -10.29 5.06 19.30
CA CYS A 35 -10.94 5.93 18.30
C CYS A 35 -12.21 6.50 18.95
N ILE A 36 -12.26 7.81 19.16
CA ILE A 36 -13.37 8.51 19.82
C ILE A 36 -14.25 9.26 18.83
N GLY A 37 -13.84 9.36 17.58
CA GLY A 37 -14.62 9.97 16.51
C GLY A 37 -13.85 10.05 15.20
N CYS A 38 -14.55 10.45 14.15
CA CYS A 38 -13.98 10.74 12.84
C CYS A 38 -14.51 12.11 12.38
N LYS A 39 -13.66 12.88 11.69
CA LYS A 39 -14.02 14.15 11.06
C LYS A 39 -13.75 14.04 9.56
N GLU A 40 -14.76 14.32 8.75
CA GLU A 40 -14.60 14.49 7.31
C GLU A 40 -14.27 15.94 6.99
N GLU A 41 -13.27 16.15 6.16
CA GLU A 41 -12.86 17.48 5.72
C GLU A 41 -12.69 17.49 4.20
N ARG A 42 -13.59 18.19 3.51
CA ARG A 42 -13.45 18.46 2.08
C ARG A 42 -12.48 19.60 1.89
N ILE A 43 -11.42 19.37 1.12
CA ILE A 43 -10.30 20.33 0.98
C ILE A 43 -10.36 21.00 -0.40
N VAL A 44 -10.62 20.22 -1.45
CA VAL A 44 -10.71 20.72 -2.83
C VAL A 44 -11.84 20.00 -3.58
N GLY A 45 -12.57 20.74 -4.43
CA GLY A 45 -13.53 20.16 -5.36
C GLY A 45 -14.81 19.64 -4.71
N SER A 46 -15.43 18.67 -5.38
CA SER A 46 -16.66 17.99 -4.97
C SER A 46 -16.45 16.47 -4.88
N PRO A 47 -15.61 15.99 -3.94
CA PRO A 47 -15.31 14.56 -3.79
C PRO A 47 -16.57 13.77 -3.42
N ASP A 48 -16.70 12.61 -4.06
CA ASP A 48 -17.76 11.65 -3.77
C ASP A 48 -17.66 11.17 -2.31
N PRO A 49 -18.66 11.46 -1.46
CA PRO A 49 -18.66 11.06 -0.05
C PRO A 49 -18.45 9.56 0.15
N MET A 50 -18.90 8.72 -0.78
CA MET A 50 -18.79 7.27 -0.66
C MET A 50 -17.34 6.77 -0.70
N HIS A 51 -16.43 7.57 -1.28
CA HIS A 51 -15.01 7.25 -1.36
C HIS A 51 -14.17 7.90 -0.27
N ILE A 52 -14.76 8.73 0.61
CA ILE A 52 -14.07 9.36 1.74
C ILE A 52 -13.94 8.34 2.88
N SER A 53 -12.91 7.50 2.82
CA SER A 53 -12.67 6.47 3.85
C SER A 53 -11.18 6.20 4.08
N THR A 54 -10.84 5.68 5.26
CA THR A 54 -9.50 5.15 5.55
C THR A 54 -9.42 3.63 5.40
N SER A 55 -10.53 2.95 5.09
CA SER A 55 -10.60 1.48 5.06
C SER A 55 -9.63 0.87 4.06
N PHE A 56 -9.46 1.48 2.89
CA PHE A 56 -8.55 0.99 1.85
C PHE A 56 -7.08 1.03 2.31
N ILE A 57 -6.63 2.17 2.86
CA ILE A 57 -5.24 2.31 3.32
C ILE A 57 -4.99 1.47 4.59
N GLU A 58 -5.98 1.32 5.46
CA GLU A 58 -5.88 0.44 6.63
C GLU A 58 -5.74 -1.03 6.24
N GLN A 59 -6.54 -1.48 5.26
CA GLN A 59 -6.43 -2.83 4.72
C GLN A 59 -5.09 -3.06 4.01
N GLN A 60 -4.59 -2.08 3.26
CA GLN A 60 -3.27 -2.14 2.65
C GLN A 60 -2.18 -2.23 3.71
N ASN A 61 -2.23 -1.39 4.74
CA ASN A 61 -1.28 -1.41 5.86
C ASN A 61 -1.27 -2.76 6.58
N LEU A 62 -2.44 -3.35 6.82
CA LEU A 62 -2.54 -4.70 7.37
C LEU A 62 -1.89 -5.72 6.43
N SER A 63 -2.25 -5.70 5.14
CA SER A 63 -1.75 -6.66 4.15
C SER A 63 -0.22 -6.62 4.05
N VAL A 64 0.35 -5.43 3.98
CA VAL A 64 1.79 -5.20 3.91
C VAL A 64 2.49 -5.69 5.19
N ARG A 65 1.94 -5.42 6.38
CA ARG A 65 2.53 -5.89 7.65
C ARG A 65 2.47 -7.40 7.81
N MET A 66 1.39 -8.04 7.38
CA MET A 66 1.21 -9.49 7.45
C MET A 66 2.10 -10.22 6.44
N ALA A 67 2.26 -9.67 5.24
CA ALA A 67 3.04 -10.29 4.17
C ALA A 67 4.53 -9.93 4.21
N MET A 68 4.91 -8.82 4.85
CA MET A 68 6.31 -8.38 4.95
C MET A 68 6.68 -7.92 6.36
N ARG A 69 7.49 -8.75 7.04
CA ARG A 69 7.93 -8.51 8.42
C ARG A 69 8.78 -7.24 8.60
N ARG A 70 9.34 -6.66 7.54
CA ARG A 70 10.09 -5.38 7.57
C ARG A 70 9.24 -4.18 8.02
N TYR A 71 7.91 -4.26 7.88
CA TYR A 71 6.98 -3.25 8.41
C TYR A 71 6.41 -3.62 9.79
N THR A 72 6.85 -4.74 10.38
CA THR A 72 6.44 -5.13 11.73
C THR A 72 7.37 -4.49 12.75
N ARG A 73 6.80 -3.84 13.76
CA ARG A 73 7.55 -3.27 14.89
C ARG A 73 8.07 -4.42 15.78
N LEU A 74 9.22 -4.23 16.43
CA LEU A 74 9.84 -5.21 17.35
C LEU A 74 10.11 -6.58 16.67
N ALA A 75 10.53 -6.56 15.42
CA ALA A 75 10.92 -7.75 14.68
C ALA A 75 12.41 -7.69 14.32
N ASN A 76 13.10 -8.83 14.32
CA ASN A 76 14.49 -8.93 13.86
C ASN A 76 14.64 -8.90 12.33
N ALA A 77 13.55 -8.67 11.59
CA ALA A 77 13.51 -8.71 10.13
C ALA A 77 13.69 -7.29 9.55
N PHE A 78 14.87 -6.70 9.73
CA PHE A 78 15.21 -5.38 9.18
C PHE A 78 16.15 -5.48 7.97
N SER A 79 16.09 -4.48 7.09
CA SER A 79 17.06 -4.31 6.02
C SER A 79 18.19 -3.40 6.50
N ARG A 80 19.45 -3.84 6.33
CA ARG A 80 20.64 -3.00 6.60
C ARG A 80 20.84 -1.90 5.57
N LYS A 81 20.41 -2.17 4.33
CA LYS A 81 20.53 -1.33 3.15
C LYS A 81 19.15 -0.91 2.66
N ILE A 82 19.00 0.34 2.23
CA ILE A 82 17.69 0.86 1.78
C ILE A 82 17.24 0.17 0.50
N GLU A 83 18.19 -0.22 -0.36
CA GLU A 83 17.98 -0.94 -1.61
C GLU A 83 17.32 -2.29 -1.35
N ASN A 84 17.76 -3.01 -0.31
CA ASN A 84 17.16 -4.29 0.08
C ASN A 84 15.74 -4.12 0.63
N HIS A 85 15.44 -2.97 1.27
CA HIS A 85 14.07 -2.64 1.68
C HIS A 85 13.20 -2.35 0.47
N ALA A 86 13.68 -1.51 -0.46
CA ALA A 86 12.98 -1.19 -1.70
C ALA A 86 12.68 -2.46 -2.54
N ALA A 87 13.67 -3.34 -2.71
CA ALA A 87 13.48 -4.62 -3.40
C ALA A 87 12.42 -5.50 -2.73
N ALA A 88 12.45 -5.60 -1.40
CA ALA A 88 11.45 -6.38 -0.66
C ALA A 88 10.04 -5.80 -0.78
N VAL A 89 9.91 -4.47 -0.76
CA VAL A 89 8.64 -3.76 -0.99
C VAL A 89 8.13 -4.06 -2.41
N ALA A 90 9.00 -3.95 -3.42
CA ALA A 90 8.65 -4.23 -4.81
C ALA A 90 8.16 -5.67 -5.00
N LEU A 91 8.88 -6.65 -4.45
CA LEU A 91 8.47 -8.07 -4.48
C LEU A 91 7.12 -8.30 -3.80
N ASN A 92 6.87 -7.62 -2.67
CA ASN A 92 5.61 -7.74 -1.96
C ASN A 92 4.43 -7.21 -2.78
N TYR A 93 4.58 -6.03 -3.38
CA TYR A 93 3.56 -5.44 -4.23
C TYR A 93 3.32 -6.25 -5.51
N PHE A 94 4.39 -6.74 -6.14
CA PHE A 94 4.28 -7.61 -7.30
C PHE A 94 3.43 -8.84 -6.98
N ALA A 95 3.80 -9.57 -5.91
CA ALA A 95 3.04 -10.76 -5.50
C ALA A 95 1.59 -10.42 -5.12
N ASN A 96 1.36 -9.30 -4.43
CA ASN A 96 0.02 -8.89 -4.01
C ASN A 96 -0.89 -8.51 -5.17
N ASN A 97 -0.34 -7.92 -6.25
CA ASN A 97 -1.12 -7.40 -7.36
C ASN A 97 -1.26 -8.39 -8.52
N PHE A 98 -0.21 -9.17 -8.82
CA PHE A 98 -0.16 -10.02 -10.02
C PHE A 98 -0.38 -11.51 -9.72
N VAL A 99 0.07 -12.00 -8.55
CA VAL A 99 0.09 -13.44 -8.22
C VAL A 99 -1.07 -13.84 -7.30
N LYS A 100 -1.42 -13.02 -6.33
CA LYS A 100 -2.44 -13.36 -5.32
C LYS A 100 -3.85 -13.08 -5.82
N ILE A 101 -4.74 -14.05 -5.64
CA ILE A 101 -6.18 -13.87 -5.82
C ILE A 101 -6.77 -13.24 -4.54
N HIS A 102 -7.51 -12.15 -4.71
CA HIS A 102 -8.16 -11.47 -3.59
C HIS A 102 -9.59 -11.98 -3.43
N ARG A 103 -9.99 -12.30 -2.19
CA ARG A 103 -11.30 -12.91 -1.91
C ARG A 103 -12.48 -12.05 -2.42
N THR A 104 -12.38 -10.73 -2.29
CA THR A 104 -13.43 -9.78 -2.71
C THR A 104 -13.50 -9.66 -4.23
N LEU A 105 -12.34 -9.60 -4.90
CA LEU A 105 -12.25 -9.45 -6.35
C LEU A 105 -12.44 -10.77 -7.11
N ARG A 106 -12.25 -11.92 -6.44
CA ARG A 106 -12.22 -13.27 -7.04
C ARG A 106 -11.14 -13.46 -8.12
N THR A 107 -10.28 -12.47 -8.30
CA THR A 107 -9.14 -12.44 -9.23
C THR A 107 -8.00 -11.63 -8.61
N SER A 108 -6.88 -11.47 -9.32
CA SER A 108 -5.78 -10.60 -8.87
C SER A 108 -6.11 -9.11 -9.12
N PRO A 109 -5.59 -8.17 -8.32
CA PRO A 109 -5.80 -6.74 -8.54
C PRO A 109 -5.38 -6.26 -9.93
N ALA A 110 -4.28 -6.79 -10.47
CA ALA A 110 -3.82 -6.46 -11.81
C ALA A 110 -4.80 -6.93 -12.90
N MET A 111 -5.44 -8.09 -12.71
CA MET A 111 -6.50 -8.55 -13.61
C MET A 111 -7.77 -7.71 -13.48
N ALA A 112 -8.19 -7.38 -12.26
CA ALA A 112 -9.36 -6.53 -12.02
C ALA A 112 -9.18 -5.11 -12.61
N ALA A 113 -7.93 -4.62 -12.64
CA ALA A 113 -7.58 -3.35 -13.26
C ALA A 113 -7.35 -3.42 -14.78
N GLY A 114 -7.43 -4.61 -15.40
CA GLY A 114 -7.21 -4.80 -16.84
C GLY A 114 -5.74 -4.67 -17.28
N ILE A 115 -4.78 -4.75 -16.35
CA ILE A 115 -3.33 -4.67 -16.64
C ILE A 115 -2.83 -5.99 -17.26
N THR A 116 -3.45 -7.11 -16.89
CA THR A 116 -3.13 -8.45 -17.38
C THR A 116 -4.41 -9.27 -17.49
N ASP A 117 -4.44 -10.22 -18.43
CA ASP A 117 -5.55 -11.13 -18.69
C ASP A 117 -5.39 -12.50 -18.00
N ARG A 118 -4.17 -12.82 -17.55
CA ARG A 118 -3.86 -14.03 -16.79
C ARG A 118 -3.31 -13.72 -15.40
N LEU A 119 -3.38 -14.73 -14.54
CA LEU A 119 -2.67 -14.75 -13.26
C LEU A 119 -1.17 -15.00 -13.52
N TRP A 120 -0.32 -14.30 -12.77
CA TRP A 120 1.13 -14.46 -12.87
C TRP A 120 1.64 -15.43 -11.82
N GLU A 121 2.78 -16.04 -12.11
CA GLU A 121 3.53 -16.90 -11.22
C GLU A 121 4.90 -16.29 -10.88
N VAL A 122 5.63 -16.95 -9.97
CA VAL A 122 7.01 -16.54 -9.63
C VAL A 122 7.94 -16.71 -10.82
N SER A 123 7.69 -17.69 -11.69
CA SER A 123 8.44 -17.91 -12.93
C SER A 123 8.35 -16.72 -13.89
N ASP A 124 7.18 -16.07 -14.01
CA ASP A 124 7.01 -14.88 -14.84
C ASP A 124 7.88 -13.71 -14.33
N LEU A 125 8.01 -13.54 -13.01
CA LEU A 125 8.86 -12.51 -12.43
C LEU A 125 10.34 -12.76 -12.74
N VAL A 126 10.79 -14.00 -12.61
CA VAL A 126 12.17 -14.38 -12.94
C VAL A 126 12.44 -14.15 -14.43
N ALA A 127 11.52 -14.56 -15.30
CA ALA A 127 11.64 -14.34 -16.73
C ALA A 127 11.71 -12.84 -17.10
N LEU A 128 10.93 -11.99 -16.42
CA LEU A 128 11.01 -10.53 -16.57
C LEU A 128 12.37 -9.98 -16.14
N TRP A 129 12.87 -10.43 -14.98
CA TRP A 129 14.17 -10.01 -14.47
C TRP A 129 15.29 -10.35 -15.46
N GLU A 130 15.36 -11.61 -15.90
CA GLU A 130 16.38 -12.05 -16.86
C GLU A 130 16.29 -11.31 -18.21
N ALA A 131 15.07 -10.96 -18.64
CA ALA A 131 14.88 -10.17 -19.84
C ALA A 131 15.41 -8.75 -19.71
N GLU A 132 15.32 -8.16 -18.52
CA GLU A 132 15.86 -6.83 -18.23
C GLU A 132 17.39 -6.86 -18.15
N GLU A 133 17.99 -7.84 -17.47
CA GLU A 133 19.45 -8.02 -17.45
C GLU A 133 20.03 -8.13 -18.87
N ARG A 134 19.39 -8.94 -19.74
CA ARG A 134 19.78 -9.05 -21.16
C ARG A 134 19.65 -7.73 -21.93
N ARG A 135 18.72 -6.85 -21.57
CA ARG A 135 18.57 -5.52 -22.21
C ARG A 135 19.69 -4.59 -21.75
N GLU A 136 20.02 -4.60 -20.47
CA GLU A 136 21.12 -3.82 -19.91
C GLU A 136 22.46 -4.23 -20.54
N GLU A 137 22.73 -5.54 -20.64
CA GLU A 137 23.94 -6.06 -21.32
C GLU A 137 24.05 -5.55 -22.77
N ARG A 138 22.93 -5.58 -23.51
CA ARG A 138 22.87 -5.08 -24.90
C ARG A 138 23.02 -3.56 -25.01
N ALA A 139 22.64 -2.81 -23.98
CA ALA A 139 22.78 -1.36 -23.97
C ALA A 139 24.21 -0.91 -23.65
N ILE A 140 25.01 -1.77 -23.03
CA ILE A 140 26.41 -1.53 -22.67
C ILE A 140 27.37 -1.98 -23.78
N ALA A 141 26.97 -2.98 -24.59
CA ALA A 141 27.71 -3.48 -25.74
C ALA A 141 27.62 -2.57 -26.97
#